data_AF-A0A1F6LV55-F1
#
_entry.id   AF-A0A1F6LV55-F1
#
_cell.length_a   1.000
_cell.length_b   1.000
_cell.length_c   1.000
_cell.angle_alpha   90.00
_cell.angle_beta   90.00
_cell.angle_gamma   90.00
#
_symmetry.space_group_name_H-M   'P 1'
#
loop_
_entity.id
_entity.type
_entity.pdbx_description
1 polymer ?
#
loop_
_entity_poly.entity_id
_entity_poly.type
_entity_poly.pdbx_seq_one_letter_code
_entity_poly.pdbx_strand_id
1 'polypeptide(L)'
;MAPGGACDLCDRQVGEENLHEHHLIPKLQLRRMKRRGKKVASATVRFCKPCHNEVHGLFEPPVLAREYSTLELLRSAGAIQPYLEWIRKKK
;
A
#
# COMPACT_ATOMS: atom_id res chain seq x y z
N MET A 1 5.57 -22.08 -9.35
CA MET A 1 6.60 -21.07 -9.01
C MET A 1 5.97 -19.70 -9.23
N ALA A 2 5.34 -19.13 -8.21
CA ALA A 2 4.87 -17.74 -8.31
C ALA A 2 6.11 -16.83 -8.35
N PRO A 3 6.16 -15.78 -9.18
CA PRO A 3 7.27 -14.84 -9.20
C PRO A 3 7.26 -14.05 -7.88
N GLY A 4 7.81 -14.65 -6.82
CA GLY A 4 7.94 -14.05 -5.51
C GLY A 4 8.88 -12.86 -5.62
N GLY A 5 8.39 -11.66 -5.32
CA GLY A 5 9.21 -10.45 -5.35
C GLY A 5 8.63 -9.26 -6.10
N ALA A 6 7.37 -9.32 -6.56
CA ALA A 6 6.69 -8.16 -7.10
C ALA A 6 6.06 -7.29 -6.00
N CYS A 7 6.21 -5.97 -6.12
CA CYS A 7 5.58 -4.98 -5.24
C CYS A 7 4.10 -4.81 -5.58
N ASP A 8 3.20 -4.94 -4.60
CA ASP A 8 1.75 -4.80 -4.77
C ASP A 8 1.32 -3.40 -5.27
N LEU A 9 2.16 -2.39 -5.10
CA LEU A 9 1.84 -1.00 -5.45
C LEU A 9 2.29 -0.64 -6.86
N CYS A 10 3.58 -0.80 -7.14
CA CYS A 10 4.18 -0.42 -8.41
C CYS A 10 4.31 -1.59 -9.40
N ASP A 11 3.95 -2.81 -9.00
CA ASP A 11 4.02 -4.03 -9.81
C ASP A 11 5.45 -4.39 -10.27
N ARG A 12 6.48 -3.78 -9.66
CA ARG A 12 7.87 -4.03 -10.02
C ARG A 12 8.42 -5.25 -9.31
N GLN A 13 9.22 -6.01 -10.03
CA GLN A 13 9.97 -7.13 -9.49
C GLN A 13 11.24 -6.62 -8.82
N VAL A 14 11.22 -6.55 -7.48
CA VAL A 14 12.33 -6.10 -6.64
C VAL A 14 13.01 -7.25 -5.90
N GLY A 15 12.45 -8.46 -5.99
CA GLY A 15 12.88 -9.63 -5.20
C GLY A 15 12.25 -9.63 -3.82
N GLU A 16 11.99 -10.81 -3.26
CA GLU A 16 11.31 -10.93 -1.95
C GLU A 16 12.10 -10.27 -0.82
N GLU A 17 13.43 -10.23 -0.92
CA GLU A 17 14.31 -9.57 0.04
C GLU A 17 14.10 -8.05 0.15
N ASN A 18 13.59 -7.41 -0.92
CA ASN A 18 13.33 -5.98 -0.96
C ASN A 18 11.86 -5.62 -0.68
N LEU A 19 11.01 -6.64 -0.48
CA LEU A 19 9.61 -6.46 -0.13
C LEU A 19 9.44 -6.46 1.39
N HIS A 20 8.77 -5.43 1.89
CA HIS A 20 8.41 -5.31 3.29
C HIS A 20 6.90 -5.43 3.45
N GLU A 21 6.47 -6.18 4.46
CA GLU A 21 5.06 -6.25 4.84
C GLU A 21 4.61 -4.93 5.44
N HIS A 22 3.70 -4.25 4.75
CA HIS A 22 3.09 -3.01 5.18
C HIS A 22 1.63 -3.26 5.55
N HIS A 23 1.25 -2.86 6.76
CA HIS A 23 -0.11 -2.96 7.26
C HIS A 23 -0.85 -1.65 6.97
N LEU A 24 -1.70 -1.63 5.94
CA LEU A 24 -2.46 -0.44 5.52
C LEU A 24 -3.40 0.08 6.61
N ILE A 25 -3.92 -0.80 7.46
CA ILE A 25 -4.82 -0.43 8.57
C ILE A 25 -4.33 -1.07 9.88
N PRO A 26 -4.03 -0.26 10.91
CA PRO A 26 -3.79 -0.78 12.25
C PRO A 26 -5.01 -1.58 12.77
N LYS A 27 -4.78 -2.70 13.46
CA LYS A 27 -5.84 -3.57 14.04
C LYS A 27 -6.92 -2.79 14.79
N LEU A 28 -6.53 -1.75 15.53
CA LEU A 28 -7.46 -0.91 16.30
C LEU A 28 -8.41 -0.11 15.40
N GLN A 29 -7.88 0.47 14.31
CA GLN A 29 -8.64 1.24 13.33
C GLN A 29 -9.58 0.31 12.54
N LEU A 30 -9.09 -0.87 12.14
CA LEU A 30 -9.89 -1.91 11.48
C LEU A 30 -11.12 -2.29 12.33
N ARG A 31 -10.92 -2.51 13.64
CA ARG A 31 -12.02 -2.80 14.58
C ARG A 31 -13.05 -1.67 14.66
N ARG A 32 -12.62 -0.39 14.63
CA ARG A 32 -13.55 0.76 14.60
C ARG A 32 -14.35 0.82 13.29
N MET A 33 -13.70 0.57 12.15
CA MET A 33 -14.35 0.63 10.84
C MET A 33 -15.34 -0.51 10.61
N LYS A 34 -14.97 -1.74 11.01
CA LYS A 34 -15.91 -2.89 11.00
C LYS A 34 -17.13 -2.59 11.87
N ARG A 35 -16.95 -1.96 13.04
CA ARG A 35 -18.07 -1.50 13.88
C ARG A 35 -18.96 -0.44 13.21
N ARG A 36 -18.42 0.40 12.33
CA ARG A 36 -19.18 1.37 11.53
C ARG A 36 -19.78 0.76 10.26
N GLY A 37 -19.77 -0.57 10.11
CA GLY A 37 -20.33 -1.26 8.95
C GLY A 37 -19.49 -1.17 7.66
N LYS A 38 -18.28 -0.59 7.72
CA LYS A 38 -17.38 -0.58 6.56
C LYS A 38 -16.79 -1.97 6.37
N LYS A 39 -16.97 -2.56 5.17
CA LYS A 39 -16.28 -3.78 4.72
C LYS A 39 -14.81 -3.47 4.41
N VAL A 40 -14.01 -3.29 5.45
CA VAL A 40 -12.55 -3.18 5.34
C VAL A 40 -11.92 -4.50 5.78
N ALA A 41 -11.12 -5.08 4.88
CA ALA A 41 -10.22 -6.18 5.20
C ALA A 41 -8.91 -5.61 5.73
N SER A 42 -8.27 -6.29 6.69
CA SER A 42 -6.86 -6.05 6.98
C SER A 42 -6.06 -6.49 5.76
N ALA A 43 -5.72 -5.55 4.89
CA ALA A 43 -4.84 -5.80 3.76
C ALA A 43 -3.39 -5.64 4.23
N THR A 44 -2.72 -6.77 4.43
CA THR A 44 -1.27 -6.80 4.48
C THR A 44 -0.78 -6.82 3.04
N VAL A 45 0.02 -5.82 2.67
CA VAL A 45 0.52 -5.63 1.31
C VAL A 45 2.03 -5.60 1.33
N ARG A 46 2.66 -6.04 0.24
CA ARG A 46 4.11 -6.08 0.11
C ARG A 46 4.58 -4.89 -0.70
N PHE A 47 5.22 -3.94 -0.05
CA PHE A 47 5.78 -2.77 -0.70
C PHE A 47 7.30 -2.87 -0.77
N CYS A 48 7.87 -2.41 -1.88
CA CYS A 48 9.31 -2.22 -1.96
C CYS A 48 9.72 -1.00 -1.13
N LYS A 49 10.98 -0.99 -0.67
CA LYS A 49 11.55 0.12 0.13
C LYS A 49 11.23 1.54 -0.41
N PRO A 50 11.36 1.86 -1.70
CA PRO A 50 11.01 3.19 -2.20
C PRO A 50 9.51 3.47 -2.14
N CYS A 51 8.65 2.51 -2.51
CA CYS A 51 7.20 2.68 -2.42
C CYS A 51 6.74 2.85 -0.97
N HIS A 52 7.35 2.14 -0.02
CA HIS A 52 7.07 2.31 1.39
C HIS A 52 7.36 3.75 1.85
N ASN A 53 8.53 4.28 1.50
CA ASN A 53 8.92 5.65 1.83
C ASN A 53 7.97 6.67 1.19
N GLU A 54 7.59 6.46 -0.07
CA GLU A 54 6.68 7.36 -0.77
C GLU A 54 5.27 7.35 -0.16
N VAL A 55 4.72 6.18 0.18
CA VAL A 55 3.40 6.09 0.82
C VAL A 55 3.39 6.85 2.15
N HIS A 56 4.45 6.74 2.95
CA HIS A 56 4.60 7.50 4.19
C HIS A 56 4.87 8.99 3.98
N GLY A 57 5.49 9.36 2.85
CA GLY A 57 5.74 10.76 2.47
C GLY A 57 4.49 11.46 1.92
N LEU A 58 3.64 10.74 1.17
CA LEU A 58 2.42 11.26 0.56
C LEU A 58 1.22 11.22 1.50
N PHE A 59 1.12 10.18 2.33
CA PHE A 59 -0.02 9.95 3.19
C PHE A 59 0.40 9.71 4.63
N GLU A 60 -0.15 10.51 5.53
CA GLU A 60 0.02 10.25 6.95
C GLU A 60 -0.73 8.96 7.37
N PRO A 61 -0.22 8.19 8.35
CA PRO A 61 -0.87 6.98 8.85
C PRO A 61 -2.38 7.11 9.16
N PRO A 62 -2.88 8.20 9.78
CA PRO A 62 -4.31 8.37 10.01
C PRO A 62 -5.11 8.56 8.73
N VAL A 63 -4.56 9.23 7.71
CA VAL A 63 -5.21 9.46 6.42
C VAL A 63 -5.23 8.17 5.61
N LEU A 64 -4.09 7.48 5.54
CA LEU A 64 -3.96 6.18 4.88
C LEU A 64 -4.99 5.19 5.42
N ALA A 65 -5.07 5.06 6.74
CA ALA A 65 -6.01 4.14 7.35
C ALA A 65 -7.47 4.56 7.12
N ARG A 66 -7.77 5.86 7.01
CA ARG A 66 -9.14 6.40 6.94
C ARG A 66 -9.72 6.46 5.53
N GLU A 67 -8.91 6.87 4.56
CA GLU A 67 -9.29 7.13 3.17
C GLU A 67 -8.74 6.06 2.22
N TYR A 68 -7.50 5.60 2.44
CA TYR A 68 -6.81 4.62 1.60
C TYR A 68 -6.69 3.25 2.30
N SER A 69 -7.81 2.83 2.89
CA SER A 69 -7.89 1.62 3.71
C SER A 69 -7.67 0.30 2.95
N THR A 70 -7.63 0.32 1.62
CA THR A 70 -7.38 -0.84 0.78
C THR A 70 -6.33 -0.51 -0.28
N LEU A 71 -5.62 -1.53 -0.77
CA LEU A 71 -4.64 -1.36 -1.84
C LEU A 71 -5.26 -0.72 -3.08
N GLU A 72 -6.48 -1.10 -3.42
CA GLU A 72 -7.21 -0.55 -4.56
C GLU A 72 -7.47 0.96 -4.39
N LEU A 73 -7.91 1.39 -3.20
CA LEU A 73 -8.11 2.81 -2.90
C LEU A 73 -6.79 3.57 -2.96
N LEU A 74 -5.72 3.01 -2.38
CA LEU A 74 -4.39 3.61 -2.41
C LEU A 74 -3.87 3.73 -3.84
N ARG A 75 -4.01 2.68 -4.66
CA ARG A 75 -3.58 2.68 -6.07
C ARG A 75 -4.43 3.61 -6.93
N SER A 76 -5.69 3.83 -6.55
CA SER A 76 -6.57 4.81 -7.18
C SER A 76 -6.34 6.25 -6.68
N ALA A 77 -5.46 6.47 -5.71
CA ALA A 77 -5.18 7.80 -5.19
C ALA A 77 -4.44 8.64 -6.24
N GLY A 78 -5.03 9.78 -6.61
CA GLY A 78 -4.44 10.71 -7.58
C GLY A 78 -3.05 11.21 -7.17
N ALA A 79 -2.77 11.33 -5.88
CA ALA A 79 -1.48 11.79 -5.36
C ALA A 79 -0.34 10.79 -5.63
N ILE A 80 -0.60 9.48 -5.65
CA ILE A 80 0.43 8.47 -5.88
C ILE A 80 0.55 8.04 -7.33
N GLN A 81 -0.50 8.21 -8.14
CA GLN A 81 -0.49 7.92 -9.58
C GLN A 81 0.75 8.43 -10.32
N PRO A 82 1.14 9.72 -10.24
CA PRO A 82 2.32 10.21 -10.97
C PRO A 82 3.61 9.53 -10.49
N TYR A 83 3.69 9.20 -9.19
CA TYR A 83 4.81 8.43 -8.66
C TYR A 83 4.83 7.01 -9.20
N LEU A 84 3.69 6.32 -9.25
CA LEU A 84 3.60 4.96 -9.78
C LEU A 84 4.03 4.91 -11.25
N GLU A 85 3.60 5.86 -12.06
CA GLU A 85 4.04 5.96 -13.46
C GLU A 85 5.55 6.21 -13.57
N TRP A 86 6.10 7.07 -12.74
CA TRP A 86 7.53 7.37 -12.72
C TRP A 86 8.37 6.18 -12.23
N ILE A 87 8.00 5.55 -11.12
CA ILE A 87 8.78 4.46 -10.54
C ILE A 87 8.72 3.20 -11.40
N ARG A 88 7.62 2.96 -12.12
CA ARG A 88 7.50 1.86 -13.09
C ARG A 88 8.47 2.01 -14.26
N LYS A 89 8.81 3.25 -14.64
CA LYS A 89 9.80 3.54 -15.69
C LYS A 89 11.24 3.48 -15.19
N LYS A 90 11.47 3.73 -13.90
CA LYS A 90 12.79 3.53 -13.29
C LYS A 90 13.11 2.04 -13.24
N LYS A 91 14.21 1.64 -13.87
CA LYS A 91 14.74 0.27 -13.85
C LYS A 91 15.45 0.00 -12.52
#